data_AF-A0A956B6T7-F1
#
_entry.id   AF-A0A956B6T7-F1
#
_cell.length_a   1.000
_cell.length_b   1.000
_cell.length_c   1.000
_cell.angle_alpha   90.00
_cell.angle_beta   90.00
_cell.angle_gamma   90.00
#
_symmetry.space_group_name_H-M   'P 1'
#
loop_
_entity.id
_entity.type
_entity.pdbx_description
1 polymer ?
#
loop_
_entity_poly.entity_id
_entity_poly.type
_entity_poly.pdbx_seq_one_letter_code
_entity_poly.pdbx_strand_id
1 'polypeptide(L)'
;MRLVLRRYQTYDQAQILAAFSDDPASFEGDGWVVVERHVLGFFEIGERSPKMHFCRQDQFHWYGPAVDGVPPCLVSFRDFEGGHVFIRAAAGLEYTYLADIQHVGMHGGGPESCQAMMDVSPPIPTHVLAALGGLYLHPSGDAAMNSAVTSLRNATTAQDRLTALQGFVEYWRGPIPDNGGLPEEELWHPELGAPKLLQSFFRWAGRCEDVVNAGYFSLVRPEALEVYDRSFVAICTECQWCGNYFVRLDEVGEEDPEILVDDCGEGHNGAGYTPLRIGLSHFLWLFYIVFNAAGGPICGSIELSASEHLLLTALLPPLPVAGPQSLAYRAMFPCCGPGPHEATASAFAGDGLMGYVLREDGESRMHFSSKTERSLAELLSKLGIDPSRVDGAY
;
A
#
# COMPACT_ATOMS: atom_id res chain seq x y z
N MET A 1 7.11 38.14 -20.98
CA MET A 1 6.03 37.14 -21.14
C MET A 1 6.47 35.93 -20.32
N ARG A 2 5.80 35.63 -19.21
CA ARG A 2 6.19 34.50 -18.35
C ARG A 2 5.98 33.18 -19.10
N LEU A 3 6.89 32.23 -18.93
CA LEU A 3 6.79 30.89 -19.52
C LEU A 3 5.55 30.19 -18.94
N VAL A 4 4.72 29.61 -19.80
CA VAL A 4 3.57 28.81 -19.36
C VAL A 4 3.98 27.36 -19.27
N LEU A 5 4.11 26.85 -18.05
CA LEU A 5 4.40 25.43 -17.80
C LEU A 5 3.17 24.59 -18.14
N ARG A 6 3.40 23.47 -18.81
CA ARG A 6 2.37 22.49 -19.19
C ARG A 6 2.67 21.17 -18.49
N ARG A 7 1.62 20.56 -17.94
CA ARG A 7 1.74 19.24 -17.30
C ARG A 7 2.30 18.20 -18.28
N TYR A 8 3.09 17.29 -17.74
CA TYR A 8 3.79 16.20 -18.42
C TYR A 8 4.80 16.65 -19.49
N GLN A 9 5.23 17.91 -19.44
CA GLN A 9 6.37 18.41 -20.23
C GLN A 9 7.60 18.54 -19.32
N THR A 10 8.78 18.40 -19.93
CA THR A 10 10.06 18.54 -19.24
C THR A 10 10.58 19.96 -19.34
N TYR A 11 11.24 20.40 -18.27
CA TYR A 11 11.84 21.71 -18.13
C TYR A 11 13.13 21.59 -17.33
N ASP A 12 14.11 22.43 -17.64
CA ASP A 12 15.21 22.65 -16.70
C ASP A 12 14.72 23.47 -15.49
N GLN A 13 15.51 23.44 -14.43
CA GLN A 13 15.14 24.12 -13.19
C GLN A 13 15.04 25.65 -13.35
N ALA A 14 15.89 26.26 -14.18
CA ALA A 14 15.88 27.71 -14.39
C ALA A 14 14.60 28.15 -15.12
N GLN A 15 14.15 27.36 -16.10
CA GLN A 15 12.88 27.56 -16.80
C GLN A 15 11.69 27.49 -15.85
N ILE A 16 11.69 26.51 -14.93
CA ILE A 16 10.63 26.37 -13.92
C ILE A 16 10.61 27.61 -13.04
N LEU A 17 11.74 27.99 -12.44
CA LEU A 17 11.79 29.12 -11.51
C LEU A 17 11.42 30.45 -12.20
N ALA A 18 11.85 30.66 -13.45
CA ALA A 18 11.52 31.84 -14.25
C ALA A 18 10.02 31.91 -14.67
N ALA A 19 9.28 30.82 -14.55
CA ALA A 19 7.82 30.85 -14.73
C ALA A 19 7.11 31.52 -13.54
N PHE A 20 7.72 31.49 -12.35
CA PHE A 20 7.13 31.98 -11.10
C PHE A 20 7.73 33.28 -10.59
N SER A 21 8.96 33.63 -10.94
CA SER A 21 9.62 34.89 -10.54
C SER A 21 10.40 35.51 -11.69
N ASP A 22 10.43 36.84 -11.74
CA ASP A 22 11.25 37.60 -12.70
C ASP A 22 12.74 37.68 -12.25
N ASP A 23 13.03 37.39 -10.98
CA ASP A 23 14.38 37.28 -10.41
C ASP A 23 14.47 36.07 -9.45
N PRO A 24 14.49 34.84 -9.99
CA PRO A 24 14.49 33.64 -9.17
C PRO A 24 15.86 33.41 -8.52
N ALA A 25 15.86 33.13 -7.21
CA ALA A 25 17.04 32.62 -6.54
C ALA A 25 17.43 31.25 -7.13
N SER A 26 18.72 31.04 -7.38
CA SER A 26 19.22 29.72 -7.76
C SER A 26 19.10 28.75 -6.57
N PHE A 27 18.60 27.55 -6.84
CA PHE A 27 18.57 26.45 -5.90
C PHE A 27 19.29 25.26 -6.54
N GLU A 28 20.03 24.47 -5.76
CA GLU A 28 20.64 23.23 -6.23
C GLU A 28 20.05 22.04 -5.47
N GLY A 29 19.59 21.03 -6.20
CA GLY A 29 19.17 19.75 -5.64
C GLY A 29 17.65 19.51 -5.61
N ASP A 30 17.26 18.56 -4.76
CA ASP A 30 15.88 18.14 -4.52
C ASP A 30 15.35 18.81 -3.25
N GLY A 31 14.05 19.10 -3.19
CA GLY A 31 13.38 19.61 -1.99
C GLY A 31 12.27 20.59 -2.29
N TRP A 32 11.84 21.27 -1.22
CA TRP A 32 10.79 22.28 -1.27
C TRP A 32 11.40 23.67 -1.38
N VAL A 33 10.92 24.45 -2.35
CA VAL A 33 11.33 25.83 -2.59
C VAL A 33 10.10 26.71 -2.60
N VAL A 34 10.17 27.87 -1.95
CA VAL A 34 9.13 28.89 -2.04
C VAL A 34 9.60 29.96 -3.03
N VAL A 35 8.82 30.21 -4.07
CA VAL A 35 9.08 31.26 -5.06
C VAL A 35 7.90 32.21 -5.08
N GLU A 36 8.15 33.47 -4.73
CA GLU A 36 7.09 34.46 -4.47
C GLU A 36 6.06 33.91 -3.47
N ARG A 37 4.87 33.50 -3.95
CA ARG A 37 3.79 32.91 -3.15
C ARG A 37 3.46 31.47 -3.54
N HIS A 38 4.33 30.80 -4.30
CA HIS A 38 4.14 29.42 -4.73
C HIS A 38 5.09 28.47 -4.00
N VAL A 39 4.61 27.27 -3.70
CA VAL A 39 5.41 26.15 -3.17
C VAL A 39 5.79 25.21 -4.31
N LEU A 40 7.08 25.05 -4.57
CA LEU A 40 7.58 24.18 -5.63
C LEU A 40 8.30 22.99 -5.00
N GLY A 41 7.88 21.77 -5.35
CA GLY A 41 8.55 20.54 -4.94
C GLY A 41 9.36 19.96 -6.09
N PHE A 42 10.68 19.84 -5.92
CA PHE A 42 11.60 19.24 -6.89
C PHE A 42 12.10 17.90 -6.35
N PHE A 43 11.78 16.80 -7.03
CA PHE A 43 12.15 15.47 -6.55
C PHE A 43 12.72 14.58 -7.65
N GLU A 44 13.78 13.88 -7.29
CA GLU A 44 14.20 12.70 -8.01
C GLU A 44 13.39 11.48 -7.57
N ILE A 45 12.97 10.65 -8.53
CA ILE A 45 12.37 9.35 -8.24
C ILE A 45 13.13 8.23 -8.98
N GLY A 46 13.13 7.03 -8.40
CA GLY A 46 13.78 5.85 -8.96
C GLY A 46 14.64 5.06 -7.97
N GLU A 47 15.09 5.68 -6.87
CA GLU A 47 15.75 4.98 -5.76
C GLU A 47 14.74 4.61 -4.67
N ARG A 48 14.85 3.36 -4.19
CA ARG A 48 13.83 2.65 -3.38
C ARG A 48 13.75 3.05 -1.90
N SER A 49 14.32 4.18 -1.52
CA SER A 49 14.08 4.77 -0.20
C SER A 49 13.28 6.05 -0.41
N PRO A 50 11.98 6.10 -0.10
CA PRO A 50 11.14 7.12 -0.69
C PRO A 50 11.46 8.47 -0.04
N LYS A 51 12.06 9.39 -0.80
CA LYS A 51 11.79 10.83 -0.60
C LYS A 51 10.32 11.14 -0.92
N MET A 52 9.72 10.32 -1.77
CA MET A 52 8.34 10.42 -2.20
C MET A 52 7.78 9.04 -2.58
N HIS A 53 6.54 8.77 -2.22
CA HIS A 53 5.81 7.55 -2.56
C HIS A 53 4.40 7.90 -3.03
N PHE A 54 4.00 7.40 -4.20
CA PHE A 54 2.64 7.58 -4.71
C PHE A 54 1.76 6.45 -4.20
N CYS A 55 0.84 6.77 -3.29
CA CYS A 55 -0.17 5.82 -2.82
C CYS A 55 -1.30 5.67 -3.85
N ARG A 56 -1.66 6.77 -4.54
CA ARG A 56 -2.72 6.85 -5.56
C ARG A 56 -2.35 7.83 -6.68
N GLN A 57 -3.12 7.87 -7.77
CA GLN A 57 -2.91 8.83 -8.86
C GLN A 57 -3.08 10.29 -8.42
N ASP A 58 -3.90 10.53 -7.41
CA ASP A 58 -4.26 11.83 -6.86
C ASP A 58 -3.57 12.11 -5.52
N GLN A 59 -2.70 11.22 -5.04
CA GLN A 59 -2.11 11.35 -3.71
C GLN A 59 -0.71 10.76 -3.61
N PHE A 60 0.19 11.51 -2.96
CA PHE A 60 1.52 11.03 -2.63
C PHE A 60 1.93 11.42 -1.21
N HIS A 61 2.85 10.66 -0.64
CA HIS A 61 3.54 10.98 0.60
C HIS A 61 4.93 11.47 0.28
N TRP A 62 5.32 12.59 0.85
CA TRP A 62 6.69 13.05 0.91
C TRP A 62 7.30 12.62 2.25
N TYR A 63 8.58 12.25 2.22
CA TYR A 63 9.36 11.95 3.42
C TYR A 63 10.64 12.78 3.45
N GLY A 64 11.00 13.23 4.64
CA GLY A 64 12.23 13.95 4.90
C GLY A 64 12.93 13.49 6.19
N PRO A 65 14.15 13.96 6.46
CA PRO A 65 14.85 13.67 7.69
C PRO A 65 14.11 14.23 8.91
N ALA A 66 14.00 13.45 9.99
CA ALA A 66 13.35 13.91 11.23
C ALA A 66 13.97 15.20 11.80
N VAL A 67 15.29 15.34 11.67
CA VAL A 67 16.06 16.50 12.16
C VAL A 67 15.63 17.82 11.54
N ASP A 68 15.10 17.78 10.32
CA ASP A 68 14.67 18.98 9.58
C ASP A 68 13.21 19.34 9.88
N GLY A 69 12.45 18.40 10.46
CA GLY A 69 11.01 18.53 10.65
C GLY A 69 10.23 18.62 9.33
N VAL A 70 8.92 18.80 9.44
CA VAL A 70 8.09 19.08 8.24
C VAL A 70 8.37 20.52 7.79
N PRO A 71 8.72 20.77 6.50
CA PRO A 71 8.99 22.10 5.98
C PRO A 71 7.88 23.09 6.31
N PRO A 72 8.19 24.31 6.81
CA PRO A 72 7.19 25.29 7.20
C PRO A 72 6.19 25.62 6.09
N CYS A 73 6.63 25.63 4.82
CA CYS A 73 5.76 25.88 3.68
C CYS A 73 4.67 24.82 3.48
N LEU A 74 4.88 23.59 3.94
CA LEU A 74 3.86 22.54 3.92
C LEU A 74 2.89 22.67 5.10
N VAL A 75 3.40 23.03 6.28
CA VAL A 75 2.58 23.26 7.48
C VAL A 75 1.64 24.46 7.27
N SER A 76 2.14 25.53 6.65
CA SER A 76 1.37 26.74 6.34
C SER A 76 0.95 26.79 4.86
N PHE A 77 0.72 25.63 4.23
CA PHE A 77 0.44 25.55 2.78
C PHE A 77 -0.71 26.44 2.32
N ARG A 78 -1.73 26.61 3.18
CA ARG A 78 -2.91 27.44 2.90
C ARG A 78 -2.62 28.94 2.75
N ASP A 79 -1.45 29.41 3.18
CA ASP A 79 -1.05 30.82 3.07
C ASP A 79 -0.46 31.16 1.69
N PHE A 80 -0.19 30.14 0.87
CA PHE A 80 0.38 30.23 -0.48
C PHE A 80 -0.71 30.23 -1.56
N GLU A 81 -0.35 30.67 -2.77
CA GLU A 81 -1.25 30.71 -3.94
C GLU A 81 -1.37 29.35 -4.64
N GLY A 82 -0.54 28.38 -4.29
CA GLY A 82 -0.61 27.01 -4.78
C GLY A 82 0.71 26.26 -4.60
N GLY A 83 0.65 24.95 -4.83
CA GLY A 83 1.83 24.09 -4.86
C GLY A 83 1.97 23.37 -6.21
N HIS A 84 3.20 23.08 -6.62
CA HIS A 84 3.48 22.40 -7.88
C HIS A 84 4.55 21.33 -7.65
N VAL A 85 4.34 20.13 -8.20
CA VAL A 85 5.29 19.02 -8.08
C VAL A 85 6.00 18.75 -9.40
N PHE A 86 7.32 18.73 -9.34
CA PHE A 86 8.25 18.54 -10.44
C PHE A 86 9.12 17.33 -10.16
N ILE A 87 9.14 16.39 -11.11
CA ILE A 87 9.82 15.11 -10.93
C ILE A 87 10.84 14.88 -12.03
N ARG A 88 12.03 14.41 -11.66
CA ARG A 88 12.99 13.84 -12.61
C ARG A 88 13.27 12.38 -12.31
N ALA A 89 13.59 11.62 -13.35
CA ALA A 89 14.17 10.29 -13.19
C ALA A 89 15.61 10.40 -12.63
N ALA A 90 16.10 9.36 -11.96
CA ALA A 90 17.42 9.34 -11.31
C ALA A 90 18.59 9.83 -12.17
N ALA A 91 18.60 9.51 -13.47
CA ALA A 91 19.65 9.93 -14.41
C ALA A 91 19.30 11.20 -15.22
N GLY A 92 18.16 11.84 -14.93
CA GLY A 92 17.66 13.01 -15.65
C GLY A 92 18.19 14.33 -15.09
N LEU A 93 18.42 15.30 -15.98
CA LEU A 93 18.72 16.70 -15.62
C LEU A 93 17.49 17.60 -15.69
N GLU A 94 16.44 17.17 -16.36
CA GLU A 94 15.20 17.92 -16.53
C GLU A 94 14.10 17.35 -15.64
N TYR A 95 13.24 18.24 -15.15
CA TYR A 95 12.07 17.89 -14.36
C TYR A 95 10.81 17.92 -15.22
N THR A 96 9.97 16.93 -15.04
CA THR A 96 8.61 16.86 -15.58
C THR A 96 7.66 17.57 -14.63
N TYR A 97 6.90 18.55 -15.15
CA TYR A 97 5.82 19.14 -14.37
C TYR A 97 4.67 18.14 -14.24
N LEU A 98 4.40 17.64 -13.03
CA LEU A 98 3.51 16.49 -12.86
C LEU A 98 2.06 16.91 -12.56
N ALA A 99 1.85 17.70 -11.51
CA ALA A 99 0.53 18.10 -11.05
C ALA A 99 0.60 19.33 -10.13
N ASP A 100 -0.56 19.96 -9.93
CA ASP A 100 -0.76 20.97 -8.89
C ASP A 100 -1.09 20.27 -7.56
N ILE A 101 -0.48 20.73 -6.47
CA ILE A 101 -0.85 20.32 -5.11
C ILE A 101 -2.09 21.12 -4.70
N GLN A 102 -3.17 20.42 -4.41
CA GLN A 102 -4.43 21.02 -3.97
C GLN A 102 -4.48 21.17 -2.45
N HIS A 103 -3.90 20.20 -1.74
CA HIS A 103 -4.00 20.12 -0.29
C HIS A 103 -2.80 19.37 0.28
N VAL A 104 -2.34 19.85 1.45
CA VAL A 104 -1.40 19.11 2.31
C VAL A 104 -2.22 18.60 3.48
N GLY A 105 -2.37 17.28 3.55
CA GLY A 105 -3.14 16.57 4.55
C GLY A 105 -2.33 16.31 5.82
N MET A 106 -2.45 15.08 6.34
CA MET A 106 -1.76 14.69 7.56
C MET A 106 -0.24 14.85 7.39
N HIS A 107 0.38 15.54 8.35
CA HIS A 107 1.82 15.73 8.40
C HIS A 107 2.31 15.56 9.83
N GLY A 108 3.51 15.01 9.99
CA GLY A 108 4.07 14.68 11.29
C GLY A 108 5.45 14.06 11.14
N GLY A 109 6.07 13.67 12.26
CA GLY A 109 7.35 12.99 12.21
C GLY A 109 7.59 12.15 13.45
N GLY A 110 8.29 11.04 13.23
CA GLY A 110 8.83 10.20 14.28
C GLY A 110 10.31 10.48 14.52
N PRO A 111 10.99 9.64 15.33
CA PRO A 111 12.41 9.78 15.61
C PRO A 111 13.31 9.69 14.37
N GLU A 112 12.86 9.01 13.31
CA GLU A 112 13.68 8.65 12.15
C GLU A 112 13.34 9.45 10.89
N SER A 113 12.08 9.84 10.70
CA SER A 113 11.62 10.61 9.53
C SER A 113 10.48 11.56 9.85
N CYS A 114 10.32 12.59 9.02
CA CYS A 114 9.10 13.38 8.91
C CYS A 114 8.38 13.03 7.60
N GLN A 115 7.07 13.22 7.58
CA GLN A 115 6.24 12.97 6.42
C GLN A 115 5.11 13.98 6.28
N ALA A 116 4.66 14.15 5.05
CA ALA A 116 3.44 14.89 4.73
C ALA A 116 2.73 14.19 3.56
N MET A 117 1.41 14.10 3.66
CA MET A 117 0.54 13.60 2.60
C MET A 117 0.06 14.77 1.74
N MET A 118 0.10 14.62 0.42
CA MET A 118 -0.33 15.64 -0.54
C MET A 118 -1.40 15.08 -1.47
N ASP A 119 -2.49 15.82 -1.62
CA ASP A 119 -3.49 15.58 -2.65
C ASP A 119 -3.17 16.46 -3.87
N VAL A 120 -3.19 15.86 -5.05
CA VAL A 120 -2.83 16.51 -6.32
C VAL A 120 -3.99 16.51 -7.31
N SER A 121 -4.01 17.52 -8.18
CA SER A 121 -4.98 17.59 -9.28
C SER A 121 -4.34 18.09 -10.57
N PRO A 122 -4.75 17.54 -11.73
CA PRO A 122 -5.59 16.34 -11.86
C PRO A 122 -4.85 15.06 -11.43
N PRO A 123 -5.56 13.92 -11.27
CA PRO A 123 -4.93 12.63 -11.07
C PRO A 123 -3.87 12.34 -12.15
N ILE A 124 -2.75 11.78 -11.73
CA ILE A 124 -1.58 11.53 -12.57
C ILE A 124 -1.76 10.20 -13.31
N PRO A 125 -1.72 10.17 -14.65
CA PRO A 125 -1.84 8.93 -15.41
C PRO A 125 -0.75 7.91 -15.04
N THR A 126 -1.10 6.63 -14.88
CA THR A 126 -0.14 5.62 -14.41
C THR A 126 1.02 5.42 -15.38
N HIS A 127 0.80 5.62 -16.68
CA HIS A 127 1.86 5.56 -17.69
C HIS A 127 2.91 6.66 -17.52
N VAL A 128 2.52 7.84 -17.00
CA VAL A 128 3.46 8.93 -16.67
C VAL A 128 4.26 8.54 -15.43
N LEU A 129 3.60 8.06 -14.37
CA LEU A 129 4.28 7.58 -13.16
C LEU A 129 5.27 6.45 -13.48
N ALA A 130 4.88 5.52 -14.35
CA ALA A 130 5.74 4.42 -14.79
C ALA A 130 6.95 4.93 -15.59
N ALA A 131 6.75 5.86 -16.53
CA ALA A 131 7.83 6.43 -17.33
C ALA A 131 8.86 7.19 -16.48
N LEU A 132 8.42 7.81 -15.39
CA LEU A 132 9.30 8.51 -14.45
C LEU A 132 9.94 7.58 -13.42
N GLY A 133 9.50 6.33 -13.29
CA GLY A 133 10.00 5.36 -12.30
C GLY A 133 9.27 5.42 -10.95
N GLY A 134 8.15 6.14 -10.86
CA GLY A 134 7.30 6.25 -9.66
C GLY A 134 6.28 5.13 -9.51
N LEU A 135 6.10 4.32 -10.56
CA LEU A 135 5.29 3.11 -10.54
C LEU A 135 6.08 1.97 -11.17
N TYR A 136 6.39 0.94 -10.37
CA TYR A 136 6.98 -0.28 -10.90
C TYR A 136 5.97 -1.03 -11.76
N LEU A 137 6.31 -1.33 -13.01
CA LEU A 137 5.56 -2.26 -13.86
C LEU A 137 6.39 -3.52 -14.05
N HIS A 138 5.82 -4.67 -13.65
CA HIS A 138 6.51 -5.94 -13.78
C HIS A 138 6.81 -6.25 -15.27
N PRO A 139 8.03 -6.74 -15.64
CA PRO A 139 8.39 -7.00 -17.03
C PRO A 139 7.44 -7.96 -17.77
N SER A 140 6.92 -8.97 -17.05
CA SER A 140 5.92 -9.91 -17.57
C SER A 140 4.48 -9.34 -17.60
N GLY A 141 4.28 -8.09 -17.21
CA GLY A 141 2.96 -7.48 -17.05
C GLY A 141 2.07 -8.26 -16.08
N ASP A 142 0.77 -8.25 -16.35
CA ASP A 142 -0.27 -8.87 -15.51
C ASP A 142 -0.14 -10.40 -15.40
N ALA A 143 0.61 -11.03 -16.31
CA ALA A 143 0.90 -12.46 -16.24
C ALA A 143 1.71 -12.85 -14.98
N ALA A 144 2.52 -11.95 -14.42
CA ALA A 144 3.23 -12.23 -13.17
C ALA A 144 2.27 -12.38 -11.99
N MET A 145 1.25 -11.52 -11.92
CA MET A 145 0.19 -11.62 -10.92
C MET A 145 -0.63 -12.91 -11.10
N ASN A 146 -0.99 -13.25 -12.34
CA ASN A 146 -1.71 -14.50 -12.63
C ASN A 146 -0.89 -15.75 -12.26
N SER A 147 0.43 -15.69 -12.41
CA SER A 147 1.33 -16.73 -11.93
C SER A 147 1.31 -16.85 -10.41
N ALA A 148 1.39 -15.74 -9.68
CA ALA A 148 1.32 -15.73 -8.21
C ALA A 148 -0.03 -16.26 -7.69
N VAL A 149 -1.14 -15.86 -8.31
CA VAL A 149 -2.49 -16.38 -8.04
C VAL A 149 -2.56 -17.88 -8.25
N THR A 150 -2.00 -18.38 -9.35
CA THR A 150 -1.99 -19.81 -9.67
C THR A 150 -1.18 -20.59 -8.64
N SER A 151 0.00 -20.09 -8.26
CA SER A 151 0.82 -20.67 -7.20
C SER A 151 0.08 -20.71 -5.86
N LEU A 152 -0.63 -19.64 -5.50
CA LEU A 152 -1.42 -19.59 -4.27
C LEU A 152 -2.56 -20.60 -4.27
N ARG A 153 -3.26 -20.78 -5.40
CA ARG A 153 -4.34 -21.78 -5.53
C ARG A 153 -3.83 -23.22 -5.44
N ASN A 154 -2.64 -23.47 -5.94
CA ASN A 154 -2.01 -24.80 -5.92
C ASN A 154 -1.23 -25.07 -4.62
N ALA A 155 -1.14 -24.09 -3.72
CA ALA A 155 -0.39 -24.20 -2.48
C ALA A 155 -1.02 -25.25 -1.57
N THR A 156 -0.20 -26.21 -1.13
CA THR A 156 -0.64 -27.30 -0.23
C THR A 156 -0.13 -27.11 1.19
N THR A 157 0.95 -26.35 1.37
CA THR A 157 1.59 -26.05 2.66
C THR A 157 1.53 -24.57 2.99
N ALA A 158 1.80 -24.22 4.25
CA ALA A 158 1.94 -22.81 4.67
C ALA A 158 3.11 -22.11 3.99
N GLN A 159 4.20 -22.84 3.77
CA GLN A 159 5.38 -22.35 3.06
C GLN A 159 5.11 -22.11 1.55
N ASP A 160 4.29 -22.94 0.91
CA ASP A 160 3.85 -22.70 -0.48
C ASP A 160 3.08 -21.38 -0.58
N ARG A 161 2.17 -21.13 0.38
CA ARG A 161 1.37 -19.89 0.44
C ARG A 161 2.26 -18.67 0.66
N LEU A 162 3.24 -18.76 1.56
CA LEU A 162 4.21 -17.69 1.78
C LEU A 162 5.08 -17.43 0.54
N THR A 163 5.47 -18.48 -0.19
CA THR A 163 6.23 -18.36 -1.43
C THR A 163 5.38 -17.69 -2.52
N ALA A 164 4.10 -18.02 -2.62
CA ALA A 164 3.18 -17.36 -3.55
C ALA A 164 2.98 -15.87 -3.19
N LEU A 165 2.95 -15.53 -1.89
CA LEU A 165 2.87 -14.14 -1.42
C LEU A 165 4.03 -13.29 -1.92
N GLN A 166 5.26 -13.83 -1.97
CA GLN A 166 6.40 -13.09 -2.51
C GLN A 166 6.12 -12.60 -3.94
N GLY A 167 5.56 -13.46 -4.80
CA GLY A 167 5.19 -13.07 -6.17
C GLY A 167 4.13 -11.95 -6.21
N PHE A 168 3.19 -11.93 -5.28
CA PHE A 168 2.23 -10.83 -5.14
C PHE A 168 2.91 -9.52 -4.75
N VAL A 169 3.75 -9.57 -3.72
CA VAL A 169 4.50 -8.40 -3.24
C VAL A 169 5.38 -7.85 -4.36
N GLU A 170 6.12 -8.70 -5.08
CA GLU A 170 7.02 -8.26 -6.14
C GLU A 170 6.28 -7.71 -7.37
N TYR A 171 5.12 -8.27 -7.73
CA TYR A 171 4.29 -7.68 -8.79
C TYR A 171 3.84 -6.26 -8.43
N TRP A 172 3.37 -6.08 -7.19
CA TRP A 172 2.76 -4.83 -6.76
C TRP A 172 3.78 -3.76 -6.39
N ARG A 173 4.75 -4.10 -5.56
CA ARG A 173 5.76 -3.19 -5.04
C ARG A 173 7.01 -3.15 -5.93
N GLY A 174 7.34 -4.26 -6.58
CA GLY A 174 8.61 -4.47 -7.26
C GLY A 174 9.54 -5.42 -6.50
N PRO A 175 10.61 -5.94 -7.15
CA PRO A 175 11.46 -6.98 -6.59
C PRO A 175 12.10 -6.55 -5.28
N ILE A 176 12.27 -7.46 -4.33
CA ILE A 176 13.01 -7.13 -3.10
C ILE A 176 14.51 -7.09 -3.41
N PRO A 177 15.27 -6.07 -2.94
CA PRO A 177 16.71 -6.05 -3.13
C PRO A 177 17.39 -7.28 -2.51
N ASP A 178 18.55 -7.68 -3.06
CA ASP A 178 19.29 -8.85 -2.56
C ASP A 178 19.67 -8.75 -1.06
N ASN A 179 19.83 -7.53 -0.55
CA ASN A 179 20.10 -7.24 0.87
C ASN A 179 18.84 -6.93 1.69
N GLY A 180 17.65 -7.13 1.12
CA GLY A 180 16.36 -6.86 1.75
C GLY A 180 15.94 -7.92 2.78
N GLY A 181 16.62 -9.06 2.82
CA GLY A 181 16.43 -10.10 3.83
C GLY A 181 17.30 -9.90 5.06
N LEU A 182 16.84 -10.41 6.22
CA LEU A 182 17.67 -10.52 7.42
C LEU A 182 18.58 -11.75 7.32
N PRO A 183 19.87 -11.64 7.68
CA PRO A 183 20.79 -12.77 7.73
C PRO A 183 20.45 -13.68 8.92
N GLU A 184 20.91 -14.93 8.91
CA GLU A 184 20.54 -15.92 9.94
C GLU A 184 20.86 -15.41 11.35
N GLU A 185 22.00 -14.78 11.58
CA GLU A 185 22.38 -14.23 12.89
C GLU A 185 21.38 -13.20 13.46
N GLU A 186 20.60 -12.50 12.61
CA GLU A 186 19.59 -11.52 13.00
C GLU A 186 18.19 -12.14 13.13
N LEU A 187 17.96 -13.30 12.50
CA LEU A 187 16.70 -14.05 12.67
C LEU A 187 16.61 -14.74 14.04
N TRP A 188 17.76 -14.92 14.71
CA TRP A 188 17.87 -15.60 15.99
C TRP A 188 18.01 -14.59 17.13
N HIS A 189 16.89 -14.25 17.78
CA HIS A 189 16.96 -13.83 19.17
C HIS A 189 17.06 -15.11 20.03
N PRO A 190 18.18 -15.36 20.77
CA PRO A 190 18.45 -16.65 21.45
C PRO A 190 17.36 -17.08 22.44
N GLU A 191 16.52 -16.15 22.88
CA GLU A 191 15.46 -16.39 23.87
C GLU A 191 14.04 -16.42 23.27
N LEU A 192 13.83 -15.99 22.01
CA LEU A 192 12.48 -15.63 21.51
C LEU A 192 12.03 -16.34 20.21
N GLY A 193 12.72 -17.40 19.79
CA GLY A 193 12.52 -18.16 18.55
C GLY A 193 11.21 -17.86 17.79
N ALA A 194 11.24 -16.90 16.86
CA ALA A 194 10.08 -16.51 16.08
C ALA A 194 9.48 -17.73 15.33
N PRO A 195 8.15 -17.80 15.10
CA PRO A 195 7.54 -18.84 14.29
C PRO A 195 8.29 -19.05 12.97
N LYS A 196 8.51 -20.31 12.58
CA LYS A 196 9.32 -20.65 11.39
C LYS A 196 8.84 -19.93 10.13
N LEU A 197 7.53 -19.77 9.98
CA LEU A 197 6.94 -19.07 8.85
C LEU A 197 7.29 -17.58 8.81
N LEU A 198 7.39 -16.92 9.97
CA LEU A 198 7.87 -15.53 10.04
C LEU A 198 9.36 -15.42 9.80
N GLN A 199 10.15 -16.37 10.29
CA GLN A 199 11.56 -16.41 9.93
C GLN A 199 11.71 -16.52 8.40
N SER A 200 10.92 -17.36 7.73
CA SER A 200 10.90 -17.45 6.27
C SER A 200 10.52 -16.13 5.59
N PHE A 201 9.56 -15.37 6.16
CA PHE A 201 9.22 -14.04 5.65
C PHE A 201 10.40 -13.06 5.83
N PHE A 202 10.97 -12.99 7.02
CA PHE A 202 12.08 -12.10 7.35
C PHE A 202 13.38 -12.42 6.59
N ARG A 203 13.62 -13.69 6.26
CA ARG A 203 14.73 -14.12 5.38
C ARG A 203 14.70 -13.41 4.03
N TRP A 204 13.51 -13.11 3.51
CA TRP A 204 13.38 -12.45 2.21
C TRP A 204 13.17 -10.94 2.37
N ALA A 205 12.33 -10.50 3.30
CA ALA A 205 11.84 -9.12 3.36
C ALA A 205 12.25 -8.33 4.61
N GLY A 206 12.94 -8.95 5.59
CA GLY A 206 13.05 -8.39 6.94
C GLY A 206 13.77 -7.04 7.08
N ARG A 207 14.57 -6.63 6.10
CA ARG A 207 15.21 -5.31 6.00
C ARG A 207 14.52 -4.38 4.99
N CYS A 208 13.48 -4.86 4.31
CA CYS A 208 12.73 -4.09 3.33
C CYS A 208 11.64 -3.29 4.04
N GLU A 209 11.99 -2.08 4.49
CA GLU A 209 11.15 -1.23 5.33
C GLU A 209 9.75 -0.96 4.76
N ASP A 210 9.62 -0.80 3.45
CA ASP A 210 8.31 -0.59 2.83
C ASP A 210 7.42 -1.84 2.89
N VAL A 211 7.99 -3.04 2.86
CA VAL A 211 7.27 -4.30 3.07
C VAL A 211 6.95 -4.51 4.55
N VAL A 212 7.95 -4.33 5.42
CA VAL A 212 7.87 -4.69 6.83
C VAL A 212 7.14 -3.63 7.66
N ASN A 213 7.52 -2.35 7.57
CA ASN A 213 7.08 -1.30 8.50
C ASN A 213 6.13 -0.26 7.88
N ALA A 214 6.41 0.21 6.66
CA ALA A 214 5.90 1.49 6.17
C ALA A 214 4.79 1.43 5.10
N GLY A 215 4.17 0.27 4.83
CA GLY A 215 3.09 0.24 3.84
C GLY A 215 2.27 -1.04 3.67
N TYR A 216 2.84 -2.23 3.91
CA TYR A 216 2.16 -3.47 3.49
C TYR A 216 1.76 -4.43 4.62
N PHE A 217 2.59 -4.55 5.67
CA PHE A 217 2.32 -5.49 6.77
C PHE A 217 2.49 -4.90 8.18
N SER A 218 3.25 -3.81 8.34
CA SER A 218 3.56 -3.17 9.63
C SER A 218 3.97 -4.17 10.74
N LEU A 219 4.80 -5.15 10.39
CA LEU A 219 5.31 -6.17 11.31
C LEU A 219 6.47 -5.62 12.14
N VAL A 220 6.46 -5.88 13.44
CA VAL A 220 7.63 -5.64 14.31
C VAL A 220 8.83 -6.47 13.83
N ARG A 221 10.01 -5.84 13.81
CA ARG A 221 11.27 -6.52 13.50
C ARG A 221 11.61 -7.57 14.57
N PRO A 222 12.38 -8.63 14.23
CA PRO A 222 12.73 -9.69 15.17
C PRO A 222 13.28 -9.22 16.52
N GLU A 223 14.06 -8.14 16.55
CA GLU A 223 14.71 -7.64 17.77
C GLU A 223 13.75 -6.97 18.76
N ALA A 224 12.57 -6.57 18.30
CA ALA A 224 11.53 -5.92 19.09
C ALA A 224 10.33 -6.84 19.38
N LEU A 225 10.40 -8.12 18.97
CA LEU A 225 9.42 -9.12 19.36
C LEU A 225 9.54 -9.39 20.87
N GLU A 226 8.40 -9.49 21.55
CA GLU A 226 8.35 -9.91 22.96
C GLU A 226 7.64 -11.27 23.06
N VAL A 227 8.18 -12.20 23.85
CA VAL A 227 7.50 -13.49 24.10
C VAL A 227 6.66 -13.38 25.37
N TYR A 228 5.37 -13.64 25.22
CA TYR A 228 4.45 -13.75 26.34
C TYR A 228 4.32 -15.21 26.77
N ASP A 229 4.55 -15.47 28.06
CA ASP A 229 4.35 -16.78 28.71
C ASP A 229 5.03 -17.98 28.02
N ARG A 230 6.18 -17.73 27.35
CA ARG A 230 7.02 -18.73 26.64
C ARG A 230 6.34 -19.53 25.52
N SER A 231 5.08 -19.21 25.22
CA SER A 231 4.26 -19.97 24.27
C SER A 231 3.82 -19.11 23.09
N PHE A 232 3.95 -17.78 23.20
CA PHE A 232 3.45 -16.85 22.21
C PHE A 232 4.45 -15.74 21.87
N VAL A 233 4.54 -15.38 20.59
CA VAL A 233 5.26 -14.17 20.16
C VAL A 233 4.26 -13.04 19.94
N ALA A 234 4.47 -11.91 20.63
CA ALA A 234 3.77 -10.66 20.43
C ALA A 234 4.25 -10.00 19.14
N ILE A 235 3.39 -9.93 18.13
CA ILE A 235 3.68 -9.22 16.89
C ILE A 235 2.74 -8.05 16.82
N CYS A 236 3.30 -6.84 16.93
CA CYS A 236 2.52 -5.65 16.69
C CYS A 236 2.29 -5.50 15.19
N THR A 237 1.03 -5.37 14.81
CA THR A 237 0.62 -4.84 13.51
C THR A 237 -0.12 -3.55 13.78
N GLU A 238 0.29 -2.47 13.11
CA GLU A 238 -0.44 -1.22 13.18
C GLU A 238 -1.82 -1.43 12.53
N CYS A 239 -2.89 -1.20 13.30
CA CYS A 239 -4.22 -1.06 12.75
C CYS A 239 -4.26 0.23 11.95
N GLN A 240 -4.19 0.09 10.64
CA GLN A 240 -4.12 1.20 9.70
C GLN A 240 -5.40 2.04 9.63
N TRP A 241 -6.45 1.70 10.40
CA TRP A 241 -7.68 2.49 10.51
C TRP A 241 -7.66 3.48 11.67
N CYS A 242 -7.04 3.09 12.78
CA CYS A 242 -6.95 3.91 14.00
C CYS A 242 -5.50 4.33 14.32
N GLY A 243 -4.50 3.81 13.59
CA GLY A 243 -3.08 3.97 13.85
C GLY A 243 -2.57 3.22 15.10
N ASN A 244 -3.42 2.43 15.78
CA ASN A 244 -3.02 1.71 17.00
C ASN A 244 -2.49 0.33 16.69
N TYR A 245 -1.45 -0.07 17.39
CA TYR A 245 -0.87 -1.40 17.27
C TYR A 245 -1.71 -2.45 18.01
N PHE A 246 -1.92 -3.61 17.39
CA PHE A 246 -2.49 -4.78 18.07
C PHE A 246 -1.48 -5.91 18.15
N VAL A 247 -1.53 -6.66 19.26
CA VAL A 247 -0.60 -7.75 19.56
C VAL A 247 -1.20 -9.07 19.09
N ARG A 248 -0.58 -9.71 18.09
CA ARG A 248 -0.82 -11.11 17.76
C ARG A 248 -0.04 -12.00 18.71
N LEU A 249 -0.61 -13.15 19.08
CA LEU A 249 0.07 -14.21 19.84
C LEU A 249 0.22 -15.45 18.95
N ASP A 250 1.40 -15.68 18.39
CA ASP A 250 1.67 -16.88 17.59
C ASP A 250 2.26 -18.00 18.43
N GLU A 251 1.66 -19.20 18.39
CA GLU A 251 2.15 -20.36 19.12
C GLU A 251 3.56 -20.77 18.64
N VAL A 252 4.51 -20.81 19.56
CA VAL A 252 5.92 -21.15 19.29
C VAL A 252 6.04 -22.66 19.08
N GLY A 253 5.81 -23.13 17.85
CA GLY A 253 5.96 -24.55 17.48
C GLY A 253 5.11 -24.99 16.29
N GLU A 254 4.00 -24.29 16.04
CA GLU A 254 3.13 -24.56 14.90
C GLU A 254 3.75 -24.07 13.59
N GLU A 255 3.54 -24.84 12.51
CA GLU A 255 4.02 -24.45 11.17
C GLU A 255 3.23 -23.26 10.61
N ASP A 256 1.95 -23.18 10.96
CA ASP A 256 1.00 -22.17 10.49
C ASP A 256 0.13 -21.70 11.69
N PRO A 257 0.69 -20.92 12.63
CA PRO A 257 0.00 -20.55 13.85
C PRO A 257 -1.31 -19.80 13.56
N GLU A 258 -2.34 -20.06 14.35
CA GLU A 258 -3.63 -19.37 14.23
C GLU A 258 -3.53 -17.91 14.68
N ILE A 259 -4.14 -16.99 13.94
CA ILE A 259 -4.25 -15.59 14.36
C ILE A 259 -5.29 -15.45 15.47
N LEU A 260 -4.85 -15.03 16.65
CA LEU A 260 -5.69 -14.93 17.85
C LEU A 260 -6.28 -13.52 18.13
N VAL A 261 -5.76 -12.45 17.50
CA VAL A 261 -6.14 -11.05 17.77
C VAL A 261 -6.06 -10.21 16.48
N ASP A 262 -6.99 -9.27 16.31
CA ASP A 262 -7.00 -8.26 15.22
C ASP A 262 -7.69 -6.93 15.63
N ASP A 263 -7.73 -6.60 16.93
CA ASP A 263 -8.37 -5.36 17.42
C ASP A 263 -7.37 -4.42 18.09
N CYS A 264 -7.45 -3.15 17.71
CA CYS A 264 -6.59 -2.04 18.13
C CYS A 264 -7.00 -1.43 19.49
N GLY A 265 -8.08 -1.91 20.10
CA GLY A 265 -8.41 -1.68 21.51
C GLY A 265 -9.15 -0.38 21.83
N GLU A 266 -9.48 0.45 20.84
CA GLU A 266 -10.32 1.64 21.04
C GLU A 266 -11.83 1.27 21.05
N GLY A 267 -12.35 0.99 22.25
CA GLY A 267 -13.56 1.69 22.70
C GLY A 267 -14.86 0.90 22.85
N HIS A 268 -15.10 -0.24 22.19
CA HIS A 268 -16.38 -0.97 22.29
C HIS A 268 -16.31 -2.48 22.57
N ASN A 269 -15.15 -3.01 22.98
CA ASN A 269 -14.90 -4.23 23.79
C ASN A 269 -13.38 -4.44 23.77
N GLY A 270 -12.72 -4.47 24.94
CA GLY A 270 -11.24 -4.59 24.99
C GLY A 270 -10.70 -5.79 24.22
N ALA A 271 -9.40 -5.74 23.84
CA ALA A 271 -8.67 -6.76 23.07
C ALA A 271 -9.20 -8.18 23.32
N GLY A 272 -10.15 -8.60 22.49
CA GLY A 272 -10.75 -9.91 22.60
C GLY A 272 -9.83 -10.88 21.87
N TYR A 273 -9.20 -11.79 22.59
CA TYR A 273 -8.45 -12.93 22.05
C TYR A 273 -9.37 -13.95 21.35
N THR A 274 -10.30 -13.48 20.52
CA THR A 274 -11.26 -14.35 19.86
C THR A 274 -10.59 -14.90 18.61
N PRO A 275 -10.29 -16.21 18.58
CA PRO A 275 -9.54 -16.80 17.48
C PRO A 275 -10.22 -16.54 16.14
N LEU A 276 -9.45 -16.06 15.15
CA LEU A 276 -9.97 -15.80 13.81
C LEU A 276 -10.16 -17.09 13.00
N ARG A 277 -9.64 -18.23 13.49
CA ARG A 277 -9.66 -19.53 12.81
C ARG A 277 -9.03 -19.51 11.42
N ILE A 278 -8.01 -18.67 11.27
CA ILE A 278 -7.16 -18.61 10.08
C ILE A 278 -5.70 -18.76 10.50
N GLY A 279 -4.93 -19.55 9.76
CA GLY A 279 -3.49 -19.65 9.93
C GLY A 279 -2.77 -18.41 9.42
N LEU A 280 -1.59 -18.13 9.95
CA LEU A 280 -0.74 -17.00 9.59
C LEU A 280 -0.50 -16.87 8.08
N SER A 281 -0.22 -17.97 7.41
CA SER A 281 -0.01 -17.98 5.97
C SER A 281 -1.23 -17.48 5.19
N HIS A 282 -2.45 -17.71 5.68
CA HIS A 282 -3.68 -17.18 5.07
C HIS A 282 -3.85 -15.70 5.38
N PHE A 283 -3.59 -15.32 6.63
CA PHE A 283 -3.66 -13.93 7.06
C PHE A 283 -2.76 -13.02 6.25
N LEU A 284 -1.50 -13.40 6.00
CA LEU A 284 -0.56 -12.52 5.30
C LEU A 284 -1.08 -12.09 3.92
N TRP A 285 -1.45 -13.01 3.03
CA TRP A 285 -1.95 -12.59 1.71
C TRP A 285 -3.35 -11.95 1.78
N LEU A 286 -4.21 -12.34 2.74
CA LEU A 286 -5.51 -11.69 2.95
C LEU A 286 -5.33 -10.23 3.36
N PHE A 287 -4.51 -10.00 4.39
CA PHE A 287 -4.18 -8.68 4.92
C PHE A 287 -3.57 -7.81 3.82
N TYR A 288 -2.61 -8.36 3.08
CA TYR A 288 -1.99 -7.69 1.94
C TYR A 288 -3.03 -7.25 0.90
N ILE A 289 -3.91 -8.15 0.46
CA ILE A 289 -4.89 -7.82 -0.58
C ILE A 289 -5.92 -6.82 -0.09
N VAL A 290 -6.50 -7.05 1.08
CA VAL A 290 -7.59 -6.23 1.61
C VAL A 290 -7.11 -4.82 1.91
N PHE A 291 -5.91 -4.69 2.49
CA PHE A 291 -5.36 -3.39 2.81
C PHE A 291 -4.95 -2.62 1.55
N ASN A 292 -4.26 -3.28 0.61
CA ASN A 292 -3.85 -2.62 -0.63
C ASN A 292 -4.97 -2.44 -1.65
N ALA A 293 -6.15 -3.04 -1.44
CA ALA A 293 -7.34 -2.73 -2.21
C ALA A 293 -7.70 -1.23 -2.10
N ALA A 294 -7.40 -0.60 -0.97
CA ALA A 294 -7.60 0.83 -0.76
C ALA A 294 -6.35 1.69 -1.07
N GLY A 295 -5.17 1.07 -1.15
CA GLY A 295 -3.86 1.76 -1.20
C GLY A 295 -3.03 1.57 -2.48
N GLY A 296 -3.65 1.23 -3.61
CA GLY A 296 -2.93 1.15 -4.89
C GLY A 296 -3.15 2.35 -5.81
N PRO A 297 -2.38 2.43 -6.93
CA PRO A 297 -2.34 3.60 -7.80
C PRO A 297 -3.74 3.97 -8.28
N ILE A 298 -4.56 2.98 -8.62
CA ILE A 298 -5.98 3.17 -8.90
C ILE A 298 -6.75 2.32 -7.89
N CYS A 299 -7.62 2.93 -7.09
CA CYS A 299 -8.50 2.20 -6.19
C CYS A 299 -9.93 2.74 -6.28
N GLY A 300 -10.89 1.94 -5.85
CA GLY A 300 -12.28 2.33 -5.86
C GLY A 300 -13.20 1.25 -5.33
N SER A 301 -14.49 1.55 -5.38
CA SER A 301 -15.55 0.65 -5.01
C SER A 301 -16.70 0.68 -6.01
N ILE A 302 -17.40 -0.44 -6.13
CA ILE A 302 -18.54 -0.58 -7.05
C ILE A 302 -19.61 -1.43 -6.36
N GLU A 303 -20.84 -0.94 -6.35
CA GLU A 303 -22.00 -1.77 -6.03
C GLU A 303 -22.31 -2.71 -7.19
N LEU A 304 -22.36 -4.01 -6.90
CA LEU A 304 -22.59 -5.06 -7.88
C LEU A 304 -24.03 -5.57 -7.79
N SER A 305 -24.69 -5.65 -8.94
CA SER A 305 -25.87 -6.48 -9.11
C SER A 305 -25.53 -7.96 -8.94
N ALA A 306 -26.55 -8.79 -8.69
CA ALA A 306 -26.35 -10.25 -8.57
C ALA A 306 -25.68 -10.87 -9.82
N SER A 307 -26.02 -10.40 -11.02
CA SER A 307 -25.40 -10.87 -12.27
C SER A 307 -23.95 -10.44 -12.40
N GLU A 308 -23.61 -9.21 -12.00
CA GLU A 308 -22.23 -8.71 -12.05
C GLU A 308 -21.35 -9.42 -11.04
N HIS A 309 -21.86 -9.71 -9.84
CA HIS A 309 -21.16 -10.52 -8.85
C HIS A 309 -20.88 -11.93 -9.40
N LEU A 310 -21.88 -12.63 -9.95
CA LEU A 310 -21.67 -13.96 -10.53
C LEU A 310 -20.61 -13.94 -11.65
N LEU A 311 -20.62 -12.90 -12.49
CA LEU A 311 -19.65 -12.74 -13.56
C LEU A 311 -18.26 -12.43 -13.02
N LEU A 312 -18.14 -11.57 -12.00
CA LEU A 312 -16.89 -11.30 -11.29
C LEU A 312 -16.31 -12.58 -10.69
N THR A 313 -17.11 -13.40 -10.01
CA THR A 313 -16.69 -14.69 -9.45
C THR A 313 -16.19 -15.65 -10.53
N ALA A 314 -16.73 -15.58 -11.75
CA ALA A 314 -16.25 -16.39 -12.87
C ALA A 314 -14.93 -15.87 -13.46
N LEU A 315 -14.76 -14.55 -13.54
CA LEU A 315 -13.56 -13.91 -14.11
C LEU A 315 -12.39 -13.90 -13.14
N LEU A 316 -12.63 -13.53 -11.89
CA LEU A 316 -11.68 -13.42 -10.80
C LEU A 316 -12.20 -14.27 -9.63
N PRO A 317 -12.05 -15.61 -9.71
CA PRO A 317 -12.59 -16.48 -8.68
C PRO A 317 -11.99 -16.11 -7.32
N PRO A 318 -12.74 -16.30 -6.22
CA PRO A 318 -12.20 -16.13 -4.88
C PRO A 318 -10.88 -16.89 -4.73
N LEU A 319 -9.89 -16.24 -4.11
CA LEU A 319 -8.67 -16.91 -3.69
C LEU A 319 -9.00 -17.93 -2.59
N PRO A 320 -8.14 -18.91 -2.30
CA PRO A 320 -8.41 -19.91 -1.27
C PRO A 320 -8.65 -19.24 0.10
N VAL A 321 -9.91 -19.04 0.49
CA VAL A 321 -10.26 -18.50 1.81
C VAL A 321 -10.48 -19.66 2.77
N ALA A 322 -10.05 -19.48 4.03
CA ALA A 322 -10.15 -20.48 5.08
C ALA A 322 -11.55 -21.12 5.12
N GLY A 323 -11.58 -22.42 5.46
CA GLY A 323 -12.61 -23.39 5.06
C GLY A 323 -14.08 -23.11 5.42
N PRO A 324 -14.98 -24.09 5.21
CA PRO A 324 -16.45 -23.91 5.12
C PRO A 324 -17.22 -23.36 6.34
N GLN A 325 -16.54 -22.84 7.37
CA GLN A 325 -17.12 -22.15 8.54
C GLN A 325 -16.27 -20.94 8.98
N SER A 326 -15.42 -20.42 8.10
CA SER A 326 -14.38 -19.47 8.50
C SER A 326 -14.95 -18.09 8.85
N LEU A 327 -14.47 -17.57 9.98
CA LEU A 327 -14.62 -16.17 10.40
C LEU A 327 -13.71 -15.23 9.59
N ALA A 328 -13.29 -15.59 8.38
CA ALA A 328 -12.41 -14.79 7.51
C ALA A 328 -12.93 -13.37 7.29
N TYR A 329 -14.24 -13.15 7.39
CA TYR A 329 -14.84 -11.82 7.45
C TYR A 329 -14.19 -10.93 8.53
N ARG A 330 -13.94 -11.46 9.74
CA ARG A 330 -13.30 -10.70 10.83
C ARG A 330 -11.85 -10.33 10.56
N ALA A 331 -11.12 -11.17 9.83
CA ALA A 331 -9.75 -10.87 9.42
C ALA A 331 -9.68 -9.82 8.30
N MET A 332 -10.78 -9.61 7.58
CA MET A 332 -10.88 -8.56 6.56
C MET A 332 -11.56 -7.30 7.11
N PHE A 333 -12.40 -7.44 8.14
CA PHE A 333 -13.23 -6.38 8.73
C PHE A 333 -13.30 -6.44 10.26
N PRO A 334 -12.20 -6.19 10.99
CA PRO A 334 -12.17 -6.32 12.45
C PRO A 334 -13.12 -5.37 13.20
N CYS A 335 -13.51 -4.24 12.60
CA CYS A 335 -14.40 -3.24 13.20
C CYS A 335 -15.89 -3.53 13.01
N CYS A 336 -16.24 -4.47 12.12
CA CYS A 336 -17.61 -4.90 11.94
C CYS A 336 -17.97 -5.82 13.11
N GLY A 337 -18.74 -5.30 14.06
CA GLY A 337 -19.09 -6.00 15.30
C GLY A 337 -19.74 -7.37 15.05
N PRO A 338 -19.82 -8.25 16.08
CA PRO A 338 -20.46 -9.55 15.97
C PRO A 338 -21.97 -9.38 15.78
N GLY A 339 -22.39 -9.18 14.54
CA GLY A 339 -23.78 -9.09 14.12
C GLY A 339 -24.29 -10.42 13.57
N PRO A 340 -25.59 -10.73 13.70
CA PRO A 340 -26.22 -11.95 13.17
C PRO A 340 -26.46 -11.92 11.65
N HIS A 341 -25.76 -11.07 10.90
CA HIS A 341 -25.96 -10.93 9.46
C HIS A 341 -25.21 -12.03 8.68
N GLU A 342 -25.81 -12.52 7.60
CA GLU A 342 -25.19 -13.43 6.63
C GLU A 342 -24.11 -12.70 5.78
N ALA A 343 -23.25 -11.93 6.44
CA ALA A 343 -22.19 -11.21 5.79
C ALA A 343 -21.14 -12.20 5.27
N THR A 344 -20.91 -12.20 3.97
CA THR A 344 -19.85 -13.00 3.35
C THR A 344 -18.85 -12.07 2.69
N ALA A 345 -17.58 -12.43 2.76
CA ALA A 345 -16.55 -11.67 2.09
C ALA A 345 -15.59 -12.60 1.35
N SER A 346 -15.12 -12.17 0.19
CA SER A 346 -14.21 -12.95 -0.65
C SER A 346 -13.15 -12.05 -1.26
N ALA A 347 -11.88 -12.37 -1.02
CA ALA A 347 -10.75 -11.72 -1.68
C ALA A 347 -10.52 -12.32 -3.08
N PHE A 348 -10.12 -11.47 -4.02
CA PHE A 348 -9.76 -11.86 -5.37
C PHE A 348 -8.47 -11.16 -5.80
N ALA A 349 -7.77 -11.79 -6.75
CA ALA A 349 -6.66 -11.18 -7.43
C ALA A 349 -6.48 -11.85 -8.80
N GLY A 350 -6.21 -11.05 -9.83
CA GLY A 350 -5.87 -11.49 -11.18
C GLY A 350 -5.90 -10.33 -12.17
N ASP A 351 -5.26 -10.50 -13.33
CA ASP A 351 -5.27 -9.53 -14.44
C ASP A 351 -4.87 -8.09 -14.02
N GLY A 352 -3.99 -7.95 -13.03
CA GLY A 352 -3.53 -6.67 -12.50
C GLY A 352 -4.52 -5.95 -11.57
N LEU A 353 -5.53 -6.66 -11.08
CA LEU A 353 -6.47 -6.19 -10.06
C LEU A 353 -6.48 -7.09 -8.83
N MET A 354 -6.49 -6.49 -7.65
CA MET A 354 -6.78 -7.22 -6.41
C MET A 354 -7.83 -6.47 -5.61
N GLY A 355 -8.53 -7.20 -4.75
CA GLY A 355 -9.57 -6.60 -3.95
C GLY A 355 -10.37 -7.64 -3.20
N TYR A 356 -11.54 -7.21 -2.75
CA TYR A 356 -12.50 -8.07 -2.10
C TYR A 356 -13.93 -7.66 -2.46
N VAL A 357 -14.84 -8.61 -2.31
CA VAL A 357 -16.28 -8.37 -2.37
C VAL A 357 -16.84 -8.57 -0.97
N LEU A 358 -17.57 -7.59 -0.50
CA LEU A 358 -18.44 -7.66 0.66
C LEU A 358 -19.86 -7.95 0.22
N ARG A 359 -20.54 -8.84 0.92
CA ARG A 359 -21.97 -9.06 0.74
C ARG A 359 -22.67 -9.00 2.07
N GLU A 360 -23.66 -8.12 2.18
CA GLU A 360 -24.46 -7.90 3.38
C GLU A 360 -25.92 -7.68 2.96
N ASP A 361 -26.87 -8.35 3.62
CA ASP A 361 -28.31 -8.23 3.38
C ASP A 361 -28.74 -8.32 1.88
N GLY A 362 -27.99 -9.10 1.08
CA GLY A 362 -28.24 -9.31 -0.34
C GLY A 362 -27.58 -8.31 -1.28
N GLU A 363 -27.00 -7.23 -0.75
CA GLU A 363 -26.21 -6.25 -1.50
C GLU A 363 -24.76 -6.73 -1.61
N SER A 364 -24.12 -6.48 -2.76
CA SER A 364 -22.72 -6.85 -2.99
C SER A 364 -21.92 -5.59 -3.34
N ARG A 365 -20.83 -5.34 -2.63
CA ARG A 365 -19.92 -4.23 -2.90
C ARG A 365 -18.51 -4.75 -3.12
N MET A 366 -17.94 -4.42 -4.27
CA MET A 366 -16.54 -4.70 -4.58
C MET A 366 -15.70 -3.50 -4.16
N HIS A 367 -14.60 -3.77 -3.46
CA HIS A 367 -13.51 -2.82 -3.25
C HIS A 367 -12.29 -3.37 -3.95
N PHE A 368 -11.58 -2.53 -4.70
CA PHE A 368 -10.51 -3.01 -5.55
C PHE A 368 -9.40 -1.96 -5.72
N SER A 369 -8.24 -2.49 -6.06
CA SER A 369 -7.10 -1.76 -6.56
C SER A 369 -6.67 -2.33 -7.91
N SER A 370 -6.29 -1.47 -8.83
CA SER A 370 -5.78 -1.82 -10.15
C SER A 370 -4.41 -1.19 -10.38
N LYS A 371 -3.51 -1.97 -10.99
CA LYS A 371 -2.15 -1.52 -11.27
C LYS A 371 -2.10 -0.45 -12.37
N THR A 372 -3.00 -0.54 -13.34
CA THR A 372 -3.02 0.33 -14.54
C THR A 372 -4.45 0.63 -14.97
N GLU A 373 -4.69 1.76 -15.65
CA GLU A 373 -6.02 2.12 -16.15
C GLU A 373 -6.52 1.10 -17.18
N ARG A 374 -5.60 0.47 -17.92
CA ARG A 374 -5.92 -0.59 -18.87
C ARG A 374 -6.55 -1.79 -18.17
N SER A 375 -5.92 -2.29 -17.10
CA SER A 375 -6.41 -3.46 -16.36
C SER A 375 -7.81 -3.21 -15.80
N LEU A 376 -8.05 -2.01 -15.23
CA LEU A 376 -9.38 -1.62 -14.77
C LEU A 376 -10.40 -1.56 -15.92
N ALA A 377 -10.07 -0.87 -17.02
CA ALA A 377 -10.98 -0.74 -18.16
C ALA A 377 -11.37 -2.10 -18.76
N GLU A 378 -10.42 -3.05 -18.81
CA GLU A 378 -10.68 -4.42 -19.26
C GLU A 378 -11.64 -5.17 -18.34
N LEU A 379 -11.50 -5.06 -17.01
CA LEU A 379 -12.42 -5.67 -16.06
C LEU A 379 -13.83 -5.08 -16.20
N LEU A 380 -13.95 -3.75 -16.18
CA LEU A 380 -15.26 -3.06 -16.28
C LEU A 380 -15.98 -3.42 -17.57
N SER A 381 -15.26 -3.48 -18.70
CA SER A 381 -15.78 -3.91 -19.99
C SER A 381 -16.28 -5.36 -19.96
N LYS A 382 -15.50 -6.29 -19.39
CA LYS A 382 -15.91 -7.70 -19.23
C LYS A 382 -17.15 -7.84 -18.33
N LEU A 383 -17.28 -6.99 -17.30
CA LEU A 383 -18.44 -6.97 -16.40
C LEU A 383 -19.66 -6.23 -16.97
N GLY A 384 -19.49 -5.45 -18.04
CA GLY A 384 -20.54 -4.57 -18.57
C GLY A 384 -20.89 -3.40 -17.65
N ILE A 385 -19.93 -2.94 -16.84
CA ILE A 385 -20.10 -1.85 -15.87
C ILE A 385 -19.65 -0.52 -16.50
N ASP A 386 -20.49 0.51 -16.37
CA ASP A 386 -20.13 1.89 -16.72
C ASP A 386 -19.03 2.40 -15.79
N PRO A 387 -17.90 2.93 -16.30
CA PRO A 387 -16.86 3.55 -15.47
C PRO A 387 -17.37 4.62 -14.50
N SER A 388 -18.48 5.29 -14.80
CA SER A 388 -19.07 6.30 -13.90
C SER A 388 -19.64 5.72 -12.59
N ARG A 389 -19.75 4.39 -12.47
CA ARG A 389 -20.19 3.70 -11.24
C ARG A 389 -19.06 3.40 -10.26
N VAL A 390 -17.82 3.73 -10.62
CA VAL A 390 -16.67 3.54 -9.74
C VAL A 390 -16.66 4.68 -8.73
N ASP A 391 -17.08 4.39 -7.51
CA ASP A 391 -17.01 5.31 -6.38
C ASP A 391 -15.58 5.31 -5.83
N GLY A 392 -14.94 6.48 -5.78
CA GLY A 392 -13.55 6.61 -5.36
C GLY A 392 -12.53 6.70 -6.51
N ALA A 393 -12.98 6.76 -7.76
CA ALA A 393 -12.12 7.10 -8.89
C ALA A 393 -12.88 7.93 -9.95
N TYR A 394 -12.79 9.27 -9.81
CA TYR A 394 -12.31 10.18 -10.85
C TYR A 394 -11.77 11.46 -10.22
#